data_AF-A0A7J2U162-F1
#
_entry.id   AF-A0A7J2U162-F1
#
_cell.length_a   1.000
_cell.length_b   1.000
_cell.length_c   1.000
_cell.angle_alpha   90.00
_cell.angle_beta   90.00
_cell.angle_gamma   90.00
#
_symmetry.space_group_name_H-M   'P 1'
#
loop_
_entity.id
_entity.type
_entity.pdbx_description
1 polymer ?
#
loop_
_entity_poly.entity_id
_entity_poly.type
_entity_poly.pdbx_seq_one_letter_code
_entity_poly.pdbx_strand_id
1 'polypeptide(L)' 'MANYKKYKEVLEKLGLRQLDVYRYKERDVVRAMRVQDSKILLIELPKHREEMSLEEFTNSIKARIK' A
#
# COMPACT_ATOMS: atom_id res chain seq x y z
N MET A 1 12.99 -2.09 12.84
CA MET A 1 12.56 -3.21 11.96
C MET A 1 11.07 -3.60 12.08
N ALA A 2 10.26 -3.00 12.97
CA ALA A 2 8.87 -3.42 13.19
C ALA A 2 7.80 -2.80 12.26
N ASN A 3 8.09 -1.68 11.58
CA ASN A 3 7.06 -0.92 10.87
C ASN A 3 6.67 -1.52 9.50
N TYR A 4 7.61 -2.16 8.80
CA TYR A 4 7.37 -2.76 7.48
C TYR A 4 6.27 -3.84 7.51
N LYS A 5 6.25 -4.63 8.59
CA LYS A 5 5.31 -5.76 8.72
C LYS A 5 3.85 -5.26 8.81
N LYS A 6 3.62 -4.13 9.47
CA LYS A 6 2.26 -3.59 9.70
C LYS A 6 1.58 -3.13 8.41
N TYR A 7 2.27 -2.37 7.55
CA TYR A 7 1.69 -1.91 6.28
C TYR A 7 1.46 -3.07 5.31
N LYS A 8 2.35 -4.06 5.31
CA LYS A 8 2.17 -5.27 4.51
C LYS A 8 0.94 -6.08 4.95
N GLU A 9 0.76 -6.27 6.26
CA GLU A 9 -0.43 -6.94 6.82
C GLU A 9 -1.73 -6.21 6.46
N VAL A 10 -1.72 -4.87 6.40
CA VAL A 10 -2.88 -4.10 5.93
C VAL A 10 -3.22 -4.42 4.48
N LEU A 11 -2.23 -4.47 3.58
CA LEU A 11 -2.45 -4.84 2.18
C LEU A 11 -3.01 -6.26 2.06
N GLU A 12 -2.45 -7.21 2.81
CA GLU A 12 -2.90 -8.60 2.82
C GLU A 12 -4.36 -8.73 3.28
N LYS A 13 -4.76 -8.00 4.35
CA LYS A 13 -6.16 -7.92 4.82
C LYS A 13 -7.11 -7.30 3.80
N LEU A 14 -6.62 -6.49 2.88
CA LEU A 14 -7.39 -5.89 1.78
C LEU A 14 -7.39 -6.76 0.51
N GLY A 15 -6.87 -7.99 0.57
CA GLY A 15 -6.78 -8.88 -0.58
C GLY A 15 -5.72 -8.46 -1.60
N LEU A 16 -4.67 -7.76 -1.15
CA LEU A 16 -3.57 -7.30 -1.98
C LEU A 16 -2.26 -7.95 -1.52
N ARG A 17 -1.44 -8.38 -2.48
CA ARG A 17 -0.07 -8.82 -2.26
C ARG A 17 0.89 -7.72 -2.68
N GLN A 18 1.64 -7.15 -1.74
CA GLN A 18 2.69 -6.19 -2.06
C GLN A 18 3.76 -6.87 -2.93
N LEU A 19 4.09 -6.25 -4.05
CA LEU A 19 5.19 -6.67 -4.94
C LEU A 19 6.42 -5.80 -4.66
N ASP A 20 6.29 -4.50 -4.88
CA ASP A 20 7.35 -3.52 -4.74
C ASP A 20 6.83 -2.24 -4.11
N VAL A 21 7.74 -1.42 -3.57
CA VAL A 21 7.44 -0.05 -3.15
C VAL A 21 8.51 0.88 -3.68
N TYR A 22 8.08 1.82 -4.53
CA TYR A 22 8.94 2.84 -5.11
C TYR A 22 8.89 4.10 -4.25
N ARG A 23 10.04 4.60 -3.84
CA ARG A 23 10.16 5.81 -3.02
C ARG A 23 10.53 6.99 -3.91
N TYR A 24 9.66 7.99 -3.97
CA TYR A 24 9.90 9.27 -4.64
C TYR A 24 10.22 10.34 -3.61
N LYS A 25 10.58 11.55 -4.04
CA LYS A 25 11.02 12.63 -3.14
C LYS A 25 9.98 13.00 -2.07
N GLU A 26 8.70 12.94 -2.39
CA GLU A 26 7.60 13.41 -1.52
C GLU A 26 6.52 12.36 -1.26
N ARG A 27 6.68 11.14 -1.81
CA ARG A 27 5.65 10.10 -1.75
C ARG A 27 6.18 8.70 -2.00
N ASP A 28 5.41 7.72 -1.60
CA ASP A 28 5.64 6.31 -1.96
C ASP A 28 4.59 5.83 -2.95
N VAL A 29 4.99 4.96 -3.88
CA VAL A 29 4.09 4.24 -4.78
C VAL A 29 4.18 2.76 -4.47
N VAL A 30 3.06 2.19 -4.04
CA VAL A 30 2.94 0.77 -3.70
C VAL A 30 2.47 0.01 -4.94
N ARG A 31 3.31 -0.89 -5.45
CA ARG A 31 2.92 -1.85 -6.47
C ARG A 31 2.40 -3.10 -5.79
N ALA A 32 1.13 -3.41 -5.99
CA ALA A 32 0.48 -4.57 -5.39
C ALA A 32 -0.31 -5.36 -6.42
N MET A 33 -0.44 -6.66 -6.19
CA MET A 33 -1.30 -7.54 -6.98
C MET A 33 -2.57 -7.84 -6.20
N ARG A 34 -3.74 -7.60 -6.80
CA ARG A 34 -5.02 -8.04 -6.24
C ARG A 34 -5.14 -9.55 -6.33
N VAL A 35 -5.36 -10.21 -5.20
CA VAL A 35 -5.34 -11.67 -5.10
C VAL A 35 -6.52 -12.31 -5.85
N GLN A 36 -7.66 -11.63 -5.91
CA GLN A 36 -8.88 -12.15 -6.52
C GLN A 36 -8.77 -12.39 -8.04
N ASP A 37 -8.04 -11.54 -8.75
CA ASP A 37 -7.99 -11.54 -10.23
C ASP A 37 -6.57 -11.37 -10.78
N SER A 38 -5.54 -11.44 -9.93
CA SER A 38 -4.14 -11.21 -10.28
C SER A 38 -3.85 -9.85 -10.94
N LYS A 39 -4.75 -8.87 -10.80
CA LYS A 39 -4.57 -7.54 -11.39
C LYS A 39 -3.46 -6.78 -10.67
N ILE A 40 -2.53 -6.22 -11.42
CA ILE A 40 -1.49 -5.33 -10.88
C ILE A 40 -2.06 -3.92 -10.71
N LEU A 41 -1.88 -3.36 -9.52
CA LEU A 41 -2.29 -2.02 -9.13
C LEU A 41 -1.05 -1.21 -8.72
N LEU A 42 -0.98 0.02 -9.20
CA LEU A 42 -0.04 1.03 -8.74
C LEU A 42 -0.79 2.03 -7.87
N ILE A 43 -0.46 2.04 -6.58
CA ILE A 43 -1.16 2.81 -5.57
C ILE A 43 -0.25 3.96 -5.12
N GLU A 44 -0.52 5.15 -5.63
CA GLU A 44 0.22 6.37 -5.27
C GLU A 44 -0.25 6.90 -3.92
N LEU A 45 0.61 6.86 -2.90
CA LEU A 45 0.32 7.44 -1.59
C LEU A 45 0.51 8.96 -1.63
N PRO A 46 -0.21 9.71 -0.77
CA PRO A 46 -0.09 11.17 -0.73
C PRO A 46 1.22 11.67 -0.08
N LYS A 47 1.86 10.84 0.74
CA LYS A 47 3.13 11.09 1.46
C LYS A 47 3.86 9.76 1.68
N HIS A 48 4.99 9.74 2.37
CA HIS A 48 5.64 8.47 2.68
C HIS A 48 4.78 7.64 3.63
N ARG A 49 4.74 6.32 3.43
CA ARG A 49 3.90 5.42 4.24
C ARG A 49 4.24 5.49 5.73
N GLU A 50 5.50 5.76 6.06
CA GLU A 50 6.00 5.88 7.44
C GLU A 50 5.56 7.17 8.15
N GLU A 51 5.13 8.17 7.39
CA GLU A 51 4.52 9.41 7.88
C GLU A 51 2.99 9.29 8.00
N MET A 52 2.43 8.13 7.63
CA MET A 52 1.00 7.82 7.70
C MET A 52 0.72 6.92 8.89
N SER A 53 -0.39 7.18 9.58
CA SER A 53 -0.98 6.17 10.47
C SER A 53 -1.45 4.95 9.66
N LEU A 54 -1.63 3.80 10.32
CA LEU A 54 -2.18 2.62 9.63
C LEU A 54 -3.59 2.86 9.08
N GLU A 55 -4.37 3.70 9.75
CA GLU A 55 -5.71 4.08 9.31
C GLU A 55 -5.67 4.97 8.07
N GLU A 56 -4.83 6.02 8.07
CA GLU A 56 -4.62 6.89 6.91
C GLU A 56 -4.15 6.09 5.69
N PHE A 57 -3.24 5.13 5.92
CA PHE A 57 -2.76 4.23 4.89
C PHE A 57 -3.90 3.35 4.37
N THR A 58 -4.64 2.68 5.26
CA THR A 58 -5.78 1.81 4.89
C THR A 58 -6.81 2.57 4.05
N ASN A 59 -7.18 3.78 4.45
CA ASN A 59 -8.13 4.62 3.73
C ASN A 59 -7.59 5.04 2.35
N SER A 60 -6.30 5.35 2.26
CA SER A 60 -5.64 5.70 0.98
C SER A 60 -5.61 4.52 0.02
N ILE A 61 -5.38 3.30 0.50
CA ILE A 61 -5.45 2.07 -0.31
C ILE A 61 -6.89 1.85 -0.77
N LYS A 62 -7.86 1.83 0.15
CA LYS A 62 -9.29 1.59 -0.16
C LYS A 62 -9.84 2.55 -1.22
N ALA A 63 -9.43 3.82 -1.18
CA ALA A 63 -9.84 4.81 -2.16
C ALA A 63 -9.39 4.49 -3.61
N ARG A 64 -8.35 3.66 -3.78
CA ARG A 64 -7.69 3.39 -5.07
C ARG A 64 -7.91 1.98 -5.62
N ILE A 65 -8.53 1.08 -4.86
CA ILE A 65 -8.72 -0.33 -5.22
C ILE A 65 -10.16 -0.70 -5.63
N LYS A 66 -10.99 0.29 -5.99
CA LYS A 66 -12.34 0.07 -6.51
C LYS A 66 -12.36 -0.88 -7.72
#